data_AF-A0A182SNT5-F1
#
_entry.id   AF-A0A182SNT5-F1
#
_cell.length_a   1.000
_cell.length_b   1.000
_cell.length_c   1.000
_cell.angle_alpha   90.00
_cell.angle_beta   90.00
_cell.angle_gamma   90.00
#
_symmetry.space_group_name_H-M   'P 1'
#
loop_
_entity.id
_entity.type
_entity.pdbx_description
1 polymer ?
#
loop_
_entity_poly.entity_id
_entity_poly.type
_entity_poly.pdbx_seq_one_letter_code
_entity_poly.pdbx_strand_id
1 'polypeptide(L)'
;HKPQPQDTDDCEQCSGVLESLENIDDDCDRHGIMFVKTDDLSIAEQYGITEYPVLVYFEDNVPNVFEGSLDEEEEVLQWLITQKTEDRIELITRVMLESMVDETQYLAVYFCKCSPMPATC
;
A
#
# COMPACT_ATOMS: atom_id res chain seq x y z
N HIS A 1 12.16 18.78 -26.96
CA HIS A 1 11.36 17.59 -27.31
C HIS A 1 11.12 16.88 -25.99
N LYS A 2 9.96 17.12 -25.36
CA LYS A 2 9.60 16.46 -24.08
C LYS A 2 9.33 14.99 -24.44
N PRO A 3 9.99 14.00 -23.82
CA PRO A 3 9.61 12.62 -24.04
C PRO A 3 8.15 12.46 -23.57
N GLN A 4 7.33 11.87 -24.44
CA GLN A 4 5.97 11.49 -24.06
C GLN A 4 6.06 10.39 -22.99
N PRO A 5 5.13 10.35 -22.03
CA PRO A 5 5.06 9.21 -21.11
C PRO A 5 4.82 7.97 -21.97
N GLN A 6 5.69 6.97 -21.82
CA GLN A 6 5.44 5.65 -22.39
C GLN A 6 4.21 5.12 -21.67
N ASP A 7 3.12 4.91 -22.41
CA ASP A 7 2.01 4.08 -21.97
C ASP A 7 2.60 2.73 -21.52
N THR A 8 2.69 2.51 -20.21
CA THR A 8 3.08 1.24 -19.61
C THR A 8 1.84 0.34 -19.54
N ASP A 9 1.31 -0.03 -20.70
CA ASP A 9 0.12 -0.90 -20.85
C ASP A 9 0.51 -2.40 -20.96
N ASP A 10 1.71 -2.80 -20.54
CA ASP A 10 2.21 -4.17 -20.74
C ASP A 10 3.00 -4.70 -19.53
N CYS A 11 2.48 -4.45 -18.33
CA CYS A 11 2.87 -5.18 -17.13
C CYS A 11 1.82 -6.27 -16.89
N GLU A 12 2.06 -7.50 -17.36
CA GLU A 12 1.13 -8.64 -17.19
C GLU A 12 0.77 -8.86 -15.71
N GLN A 13 1.71 -8.62 -14.81
CA GLN A 13 1.51 -8.71 -13.36
C GLN A 13 0.56 -7.61 -12.85
N CYS A 14 0.66 -6.41 -13.39
CA CYS A 14 -0.17 -5.29 -12.99
C CYS A 14 -1.61 -5.48 -13.47
N SER A 15 -1.82 -6.05 -14.67
CA SER A 15 -3.17 -6.41 -15.13
C SER A 15 -3.83 -7.49 -14.28
N GLY A 16 -3.07 -8.50 -13.83
CA GLY A 16 -3.61 -9.55 -12.96
C GLY A 16 -4.02 -8.99 -11.59
N VAL A 17 -3.14 -8.19 -10.97
CA VAL A 17 -3.45 -7.51 -9.71
C VAL A 17 -4.68 -6.61 -9.83
N LEU A 18 -4.82 -5.86 -10.93
CA LEU A 18 -5.99 -5.03 -11.14
C LEU A 18 -7.28 -5.85 -11.25
N GLU A 19 -7.26 -6.98 -11.98
CA GLU A 19 -8.41 -7.90 -12.04
C GLU A 19 -8.79 -8.40 -10.64
N SER A 20 -7.79 -8.78 -9.84
CA SER A 20 -8.01 -9.22 -8.47
C SER A 20 -8.59 -8.13 -7.56
N LEU A 21 -8.13 -6.89 -7.68
CA LEU A 21 -8.66 -5.77 -6.91
C LEU A 21 -10.10 -5.40 -7.32
N GLU A 22 -10.44 -5.48 -8.60
CA GLU A 22 -11.80 -5.23 -9.09
C GLU A 22 -12.79 -6.30 -8.57
N ASN A 23 -12.35 -7.54 -8.35
CA ASN A 23 -13.19 -8.60 -7.78
C ASN A 23 -13.66 -8.31 -6.34
N ILE A 24 -12.89 -7.54 -5.56
CA ILE A 24 -13.21 -7.21 -4.17
C ILE A 24 -13.73 -5.77 -3.97
N ASP A 25 -13.75 -4.94 -5.02
CA ASP A 25 -14.11 -3.51 -4.97
C ASP A 25 -15.52 -3.29 -4.42
N ASP A 26 -16.51 -4.02 -4.94
CA ASP A 26 -17.92 -3.96 -4.50
C ASP A 26 -18.08 -4.29 -2.99
N ASP A 27 -17.26 -5.20 -2.46
CA ASP A 27 -17.26 -5.57 -1.05
C ASP A 27 -16.55 -4.49 -0.21
N CYS A 28 -15.42 -3.96 -0.68
CA CYS A 28 -14.69 -2.84 -0.04
C CYS A 28 -15.57 -1.59 0.08
N ASP A 29 -16.34 -1.26 -0.97
CA ASP A 29 -17.25 -0.13 -0.99
C ASP A 29 -18.35 -0.24 0.09
N ARG A 30 -18.84 -1.46 0.38
CA ARG A 30 -19.80 -1.70 1.47
C ARG A 30 -19.19 -1.44 2.85
N HIS A 31 -17.88 -1.60 2.97
CA HIS A 31 -17.11 -1.27 4.16
C HIS A 31 -16.66 0.21 4.20
N GLY A 32 -16.99 1.00 3.17
CA GLY A 32 -16.63 2.41 3.05
C GLY A 32 -15.15 2.61 2.74
N ILE A 33 -14.54 1.67 2.02
CA ILE A 33 -13.16 1.71 1.56
C ILE A 33 -13.19 1.99 0.06
N MET A 34 -12.61 3.11 -0.37
CA MET A 34 -12.60 3.54 -1.76
C MET A 34 -11.26 3.22 -2.41
N PHE A 35 -11.29 2.63 -3.61
CA PHE A 35 -10.06 2.38 -4.38
C PHE A 35 -9.73 3.55 -5.31
N VAL A 36 -8.44 3.88 -5.36
CA VAL A 36 -7.87 4.85 -6.29
C VAL A 36 -6.61 4.23 -6.88
N LYS A 37 -6.48 4.30 -8.22
CA LYS A 37 -5.26 3.90 -8.93
C LYS A 37 -4.47 5.13 -9.38
N THR A 38 -3.15 5.01 -9.36
CA THR A 38 -2.24 6.04 -9.86
C THR A 38 -1.05 5.40 -10.56
N ASP A 39 -0.65 5.96 -11.67
CA ASP A 39 0.59 5.68 -12.42
C ASP A 39 1.63 6.81 -12.23
N ASP A 40 1.34 7.79 -11.38
CA ASP A 40 2.25 8.91 -11.09
C ASP A 40 3.43 8.46 -10.21
N LEU A 41 4.53 8.13 -10.88
CA LEU A 41 5.79 7.74 -10.25
C LEU A 41 6.36 8.82 -9.31
N SER A 42 6.09 10.11 -9.57
CA SER A 42 6.60 11.19 -8.71
C SER A 42 5.90 11.20 -7.34
N ILE A 43 4.63 10.77 -7.30
CA ILE A 43 3.90 10.57 -6.04
C ILE A 43 4.40 9.31 -5.33
N ALA A 44 4.62 8.22 -6.06
CA ALA A 44 5.14 6.99 -5.48
C ALA A 44 6.53 7.21 -4.82
N GLU A 45 7.44 7.94 -5.48
CA GLU A 45 8.74 8.32 -4.91
C GLU A 45 8.59 9.16 -3.61
N GLN A 46 7.61 10.06 -3.54
CA GLN A 46 7.32 10.85 -2.32
C GLN A 46 6.85 10.00 -1.15
N TYR A 47 6.22 8.86 -1.41
CA TYR A 47 5.85 7.87 -0.40
C TYR A 47 6.96 6.85 -0.14
N GLY A 48 8.11 6.97 -0.80
CA GLY A 48 9.23 6.03 -0.66
C GLY A 48 8.97 4.66 -1.28
N ILE A 49 8.05 4.58 -2.24
CA ILE A 49 7.71 3.36 -2.97
C ILE A 49 8.73 3.16 -4.09
N THR A 50 9.33 1.97 -4.15
CA THR A 50 10.32 1.61 -5.17
C THR A 50 10.02 0.30 -5.90
N GLU A 51 9.02 -0.45 -5.41
CA GLU A 51 8.58 -1.74 -5.93
C GLU A 51 7.09 -1.63 -6.32
N TYR A 52 6.73 -2.23 -7.45
CA TYR A 52 5.40 -2.14 -8.04
C TYR A 52 4.98 -3.54 -8.55
N PRO A 53 3.67 -3.86 -8.59
CA PRO A 53 2.55 -3.07 -8.03
C PRO A 53 2.57 -3.04 -6.50
N VAL A 54 2.03 -1.98 -5.90
CA VAL A 54 1.92 -1.82 -4.43
C VAL A 54 0.54 -1.31 -4.05
N LEU A 55 0.03 -1.77 -2.90
CA LEU A 55 -1.20 -1.27 -2.29
C LEU A 55 -0.87 -0.48 -1.02
N VAL A 56 -1.42 0.72 -0.93
CA VAL A 56 -1.29 1.61 0.24
C VAL A 56 -2.68 1.98 0.73
N TYR A 57 -2.97 1.68 1.99
CA TYR A 57 -4.20 2.10 2.66
C TYR A 57 -3.95 3.40 3.41
N PHE A 58 -4.91 4.32 3.38
CA PHE A 58 -4.83 5.60 4.10
C PHE A 58 -5.94 5.68 5.14
N GLU A 59 -5.57 5.82 6.40
CA GLU A 59 -6.49 6.08 7.51
C GLU A 59 -6.15 7.40 8.18
N ASP A 60 -7.09 8.35 8.19
CA ASP A 60 -6.86 9.69 8.72
C ASP A 60 -5.58 10.38 8.19
N ASN A 61 -5.24 10.10 6.91
CA ASN A 61 -4.02 10.53 6.20
C ASN A 61 -2.72 9.82 6.62
N VAL A 62 -2.79 8.80 7.47
CA VAL A 62 -1.67 7.92 7.79
C VAL A 62 -1.60 6.81 6.73
N PRO A 63 -0.50 6.72 5.95
CA PRO A 63 -0.34 5.65 4.98
C PRO A 63 0.06 4.35 5.69
N ASN A 64 -0.41 3.21 5.18
CA ASN A 64 0.01 1.87 5.60
C ASN A 64 0.22 0.99 4.37
N VAL A 65 1.39 0.35 4.27
CA VAL A 65 1.77 -0.47 3.13
C VAL A 65 1.34 -1.92 3.35
N PHE A 66 0.71 -2.52 2.34
CA PHE A 66 0.45 -3.95 2.34
C PHE A 66 1.72 -4.74 2.00
N GLU A 67 2.11 -5.68 2.87
CA GLU A 67 3.32 -6.52 2.69
C GLU A 67 3.03 -7.92 2.11
N GLY A 68 1.75 -8.26 1.85
CA GLY A 68 1.33 -9.56 1.34
C GLY A 68 1.31 -9.65 -0.19
N SER A 69 0.76 -10.76 -0.71
CA SER A 69 0.60 -10.96 -2.16
C SER A 69 -0.67 -10.30 -2.66
N LEU A 70 -0.57 -9.43 -3.67
CA LEU A 70 -1.73 -8.78 -4.28
C LEU A 70 -2.58 -9.72 -5.16
N ASP A 71 -2.04 -10.87 -5.52
CA ASP A 71 -2.76 -11.92 -6.25
C ASP A 71 -3.74 -12.70 -5.33
N GLU A 72 -3.59 -12.58 -4.00
CA GLU A 72 -4.43 -13.27 -3.01
C GLU A 72 -5.57 -12.35 -2.53
N GLU A 73 -6.66 -12.29 -3.31
CA GLU A 73 -7.81 -11.41 -3.10
C GLU A 73 -8.39 -11.46 -1.67
N GLU A 74 -8.51 -12.66 -1.11
CA GLU A 74 -9.06 -12.87 0.24
C GLU A 74 -8.14 -12.27 1.32
N GLU A 75 -6.82 -12.35 1.14
CA GLU A 75 -5.84 -11.77 2.05
C GLU A 75 -5.92 -10.24 2.02
N VAL A 76 -5.99 -9.66 0.82
CA VAL A 76 -6.12 -8.21 0.63
C VAL A 76 -7.41 -7.68 1.26
N LEU A 77 -8.55 -8.31 0.96
CA LEU A 77 -9.84 -7.91 1.51
C LEU A 77 -9.86 -8.00 3.04
N GLN A 78 -9.35 -9.11 3.59
CA GLN A 78 -9.27 -9.27 5.04
C GLN A 78 -8.37 -8.19 5.66
N TRP A 79 -7.21 -7.91 5.06
CA TRP A 79 -6.31 -6.87 5.54
C TRP A 79 -6.98 -5.49 5.54
N LEU A 80 -7.68 -5.11 4.47
CA LEU A 80 -8.42 -3.85 4.36
C LEU A 80 -9.52 -3.73 5.42
N ILE A 81 -10.32 -4.78 5.62
CA ILE A 81 -11.36 -4.79 6.66
C ILE A 81 -10.73 -4.67 8.05
N THR A 82 -9.62 -5.38 8.30
CA THR A 82 -8.89 -5.27 9.56
C THR A 82 -8.36 -3.86 9.78
N GLN A 83 -7.76 -3.21 8.76
CA GLN A 83 -7.34 -1.82 8.89
C GLN A 83 -8.52 -0.91 9.25
N LYS A 84 -9.67 -1.12 8.62
CA LYS A 84 -10.86 -0.29 8.85
C LYS A 84 -11.51 -0.47 10.22
N THR A 85 -11.30 -1.61 10.87
CA THR A 85 -12.07 -2.03 12.05
C THR A 85 -11.26 -2.15 13.33
N GLU A 86 -9.93 -2.24 13.23
CA GLU A 86 -9.02 -2.43 14.36
C GLU A 86 -7.97 -1.32 14.44
N ASP A 87 -7.72 -0.82 15.65
CA ASP A 87 -6.57 0.07 15.90
C ASP A 87 -5.26 -0.74 15.88
N ARG A 88 -4.41 -0.52 14.87
CA ARG A 88 -3.13 -1.23 14.72
C ARG A 88 -2.01 -0.24 14.40
N ILE A 89 -0.79 -0.59 14.82
CA ILE A 89 0.41 0.17 14.44
C ILE A 89 0.66 -0.05 12.95
N GLU A 90 0.77 1.04 12.21
CA GLU A 90 0.91 1.09 10.77
C GLU A 90 2.35 0.78 10.35
N LEU A 91 2.48 0.07 9.24
CA LEU A 91 3.76 -0.22 8.61
C LEU A 91 4.01 0.81 7.53
N ILE A 92 4.94 1.71 7.84
CA ILE A 92 5.25 2.88 7.02
C ILE A 92 6.66 2.81 6.47
N THR A 93 6.87 3.38 5.28
CA THR A 93 8.22 3.53 4.75
C THR A 93 9.00 4.56 5.56
N ARG A 94 10.33 4.59 5.37
CA ARG A 94 11.17 5.63 5.96
C ARG A 94 10.73 7.04 5.55
N VAL A 95 10.36 7.21 4.28
CA VAL A 95 9.98 8.52 3.75
C VAL A 95 8.65 8.98 4.34
N MET A 96 7.68 8.07 4.47
CA MET A 96 6.41 8.34 5.17
C MET A 96 6.64 8.74 6.63
N LEU A 97 7.55 8.04 7.34
CA LEU A 97 7.90 8.37 8.71
C LEU A 97 8.49 9.78 8.84
N GLU A 98 9.38 10.17 7.92
CA GLU A 98 9.98 11.52 7.91
C GLU A 98 8.89 12.60 7.79
N SER A 99 7.91 12.42 6.90
CA SER A 99 6.77 13.33 6.78
C SER A 99 5.92 13.38 8.05
N MET A 100 5.62 12.23 8.67
CA MET A 100 4.83 12.18 9.90
C MET A 100 5.52 12.92 11.07
N VAL A 101 6.84 12.82 11.17
CA VAL A 101 7.63 13.54 12.20
C VAL A 101 7.49 15.06 12.06
N ASP A 102 7.38 15.57 10.84
CA ASP A 102 7.22 17.01 10.59
C ASP A 102 5.77 17.50 10.86
N GLU A 103 4.78 16.64 10.66
CA GLU A 103 3.35 17.01 10.72
C GLU A 103 2.70 16.77 12.10
N THR A 104 3.24 15.86 12.91
CA THR A 104 2.63 15.48 14.20
C THR A 104 3.41 15.98 15.41
N GLN A 105 2.71 16.58 16.37
CA GLN A 105 3.32 17.13 17.60
C GLN A 105 3.89 16.05 18.52
N TYR A 106 3.23 14.89 18.57
CA TYR A 106 3.61 13.75 19.40
C TYR A 106 3.46 12.47 18.59
N LEU A 107 4.58 11.81 18.33
CA LEU A 107 4.65 10.56 17.58
C LEU A 107 5.44 9.52 18.37
N ALA A 108 4.87 8.32 18.54
CA ALA A 108 5.57 7.17 19.10
C ALA A 108 5.87 6.19 17.95
N VAL A 109 7.14 5.85 17.77
CA VAL A 109 7.59 4.98 16.68
C VAL A 109 8.21 3.72 17.26
N TYR A 110 7.76 2.56 16.76
CA TYR A 110 8.27 1.26 17.16
C TYR A 110 9.18 0.69 16.07
N PHE A 111 10.50 0.67 16.33
CA PHE A 111 11.47 0.04 15.44
C PHE A 111 11.69 -1.42 15.85
N CYS A 112 11.22 -2.36 15.04
CA CYS A 112 11.53 -3.77 15.20
C CYS A 112 12.61 -4.21 14.19
N LYS A 113 13.44 -5.19 14.58
CA LYS A 113 14.26 -5.91 13.60
C LYS A 113 13.37 -6.95 12.94
N CYS A 114 13.02 -6.72 11.67
CA CYS A 114 12.53 -7.79 10.81
C CYS A 114 13.71 -8.75 10.60
N SER A 115 13.93 -9.64 11.56
CA SER A 115 14.89 -10.72 11.41
C SER A 115 14.30 -11.61 10.31
N PRO A 116 15.03 -11.88 9.21
CA PRO A 116 14.55 -12.87 8.27
C PRO A 116 14.32 -14.13 9.09
N MET A 117 13.08 -14.63 9.11
CA MET A 117 12.82 -15.95 9.69
C MET A 117 13.87 -16.88 9.11
N PRO A 118 14.60 -17.68 9.91
CA PRO A 118 15.40 -18.73 9.34
C PRO A 118 14.44 -19.58 8.50
N ALA A 119 14.70 -19.64 7.19
CA ALA A 119 14.03 -20.58 6.32
C ALA A 119 14.29 -21.97 6.88
N THR A 120 13.27 -22.50 7.56
CA THR A 120 13.04 -23.92 7.88
C THR A 120 14.13 -24.64 8.70
N CYS A 121 13.68 -25.29 9.77
CA CYS A 121 14.09 -26.67 10.07
C CYS A 121 12.82 -27.50 10.22
#